data_AF-A0A4Q6CEF6-F1
#
_entry.id   AF-A0A4Q6CEF6-F1
#
_cell.length_a   1.000
_cell.length_b   1.000
_cell.length_c   1.000
_cell.angle_alpha   90.00
_cell.angle_beta   90.00
_cell.angle_gamma   90.00
#
_symmetry.space_group_name_H-M   'P 1'
#
loop_
_entity.id
_entity.type
_entity.pdbx_description
1 polymer ?
#
loop_
_entity_poly.entity_id
_entity_poly.type
_entity_poly.pdbx_seq_one_letter_code
_entity_poly.pdbx_strand_id
1 'polypeptide(L)'
;MDRSLEEALSGLQAQLHVYRLALQALVRSHPDPAGLLQCWRRVLDEAPDYVPLAPSDVRHSPLLREQCQAYAEDWTAELVDLATSLSAAADAPASRDDPAR
;
A
#
# COMPACT_ATOMS: atom_id res chain seq x y z
N MET A 1 15.53 -17.76 20.33
CA MET A 1 15.15 -16.33 20.34
C MET A 1 14.54 -16.02 21.69
N ASP A 2 14.71 -14.81 22.21
CA ASP A 2 14.05 -14.39 23.45
C ASP A 2 12.53 -14.29 23.18
N ARG A 3 11.71 -14.82 24.08
CA ARG A 3 10.24 -14.88 23.89
C ARG A 3 9.65 -13.49 23.74
N SER A 4 10.21 -12.50 24.45
CA SER A 4 9.81 -11.10 24.34
C SER A 4 10.11 -10.51 22.95
N LEU A 5 11.22 -10.90 22.33
CA LEU A 5 11.56 -10.48 20.98
C LEU A 5 10.62 -11.12 19.94
N GLU A 6 10.31 -12.40 20.11
CA GLU A 6 9.38 -13.12 19.23
C GLU A 6 7.96 -12.56 19.30
N GLU A 7 7.47 -12.23 20.51
CA GLU A 7 6.18 -11.58 20.71
C GLU A 7 6.14 -10.17 20.08
N ALA A 8 7.20 -9.38 20.22
CA ALA A 8 7.30 -8.05 19.60
C ALA A 8 7.34 -8.13 18.06
N LEU A 9 8.15 -9.04 17.49
CA LEU A 9 8.22 -9.25 16.05
C LEU A 9 6.88 -9.74 15.48
N SER A 10 6.25 -10.70 16.14
CA SER A 10 4.96 -11.23 15.73
C SER A 10 3.87 -10.14 15.79
N GLY A 11 3.90 -9.29 16.82
CA GLY A 11 2.99 -8.15 16.95
C GLY A 11 3.17 -7.13 15.81
N LEU A 12 4.40 -6.78 15.48
CA LEU A 12 4.71 -5.87 14.36
C LEU A 12 4.28 -6.46 13.02
N GLN A 13 4.55 -7.76 12.79
CA GLN A 13 4.11 -8.45 11.58
C GLN A 13 2.58 -8.49 11.45
N ALA A 14 1.87 -8.74 12.56
CA ALA A 14 0.41 -8.72 12.57
C ALA A 14 -0.15 -7.32 12.27
N GLN A 15 0.43 -6.27 12.86
CA GLN A 15 0.04 -4.89 12.58
C GLN A 15 0.27 -4.53 11.11
N LEU A 16 1.45 -4.84 10.57
CA LEU A 16 1.75 -4.64 9.15
C LEU A 16 0.76 -5.36 8.24
N HIS A 17 0.41 -6.60 8.57
CA HIS A 17 -0.56 -7.37 7.80
C HIS A 17 -1.95 -6.71 7.81
N VAL A 18 -2.44 -6.27 8.97
CA VAL A 18 -3.73 -5.58 9.08
C VAL A 18 -3.73 -4.25 8.33
N TYR A 19 -2.63 -3.48 8.39
CA TYR A 19 -2.51 -2.24 7.62
C TYR A 19 -2.55 -2.50 6.10
N ARG A 20 -1.88 -3.55 5.62
CA ARG A 20 -1.98 -3.96 4.20
C ARG A 20 -3.42 -4.27 3.80
N LEU A 21 -4.15 -5.04 4.61
CA LEU A 21 -5.56 -5.35 4.33
C LEU A 21 -6.44 -4.09 4.30
N ALA A 22 -6.24 -3.17 5.24
CA ALA A 22 -6.98 -1.91 5.30
C ALA A 22 -6.72 -1.06 4.05
N LEU A 23 -5.46 -0.96 3.62
CA LEU A 23 -5.09 -0.22 2.42
C LEU A 23 -5.64 -0.88 1.15
N GLN A 24 -5.63 -2.21 1.05
CA GLN A 24 -6.26 -2.92 -0.07
C GLN A 24 -7.78 -2.67 -0.14
N ALA A 25 -8.46 -2.67 1.01
CA ALA A 25 -9.88 -2.33 1.07
C ALA A 25 -10.15 -0.88 0.64
N LEU A 26 -9.30 0.06 1.05
CA LEU A 26 -9.38 1.46 0.62
C LEU A 26 -9.24 1.59 -0.90
N VAL A 27 -8.24 0.96 -1.50
CA VAL A 27 -7.99 1.02 -2.95
C VAL A 27 -9.15 0.44 -3.75
N ARG A 28 -9.68 -0.70 -3.32
CA ARG A 28 -10.81 -1.38 -3.98
C ARG A 28 -12.13 -0.61 -3.87
N SER A 29 -12.30 0.19 -2.82
CA SER A 29 -13.49 1.03 -2.64
C SER A 29 -13.32 2.43 -3.21
N HIS A 30 -12.11 2.80 -3.67
CA HIS A 30 -11.85 4.13 -4.17
C HIS A 30 -12.45 4.30 -5.58
N PRO A 31 -13.18 5.41 -5.83
CA PRO A 31 -13.82 5.64 -7.13
C PRO A 31 -12.81 5.91 -8.26
N ASP A 32 -11.60 6.36 -7.92
CA ASP A 32 -10.51 6.61 -8.86
C ASP A 32 -9.19 6.01 -8.34
N PRO A 33 -8.93 4.71 -8.57
CA PRO A 33 -7.71 4.05 -8.08
C PRO A 33 -6.43 4.61 -8.73
N ALA A 34 -6.52 5.18 -9.95
CA ALA A 34 -5.39 5.79 -10.62
C ALA A 34 -5.00 7.14 -9.97
N GLY A 35 -5.98 7.97 -9.62
CA GLY A 35 -5.77 9.21 -8.87
C GLY A 35 -5.19 8.95 -7.47
N LEU A 36 -5.64 7.89 -6.79
CA LEU A 36 -5.07 7.46 -5.51
C LEU A 36 -3.58 7.12 -5.65
N LEU A 37 -3.20 6.38 -6.71
CA LEU A 37 -1.82 6.03 -6.99
C LEU A 37 -0.95 7.25 -7.30
N GLN A 38 -1.49 8.24 -8.01
CA GLN A 38 -0.79 9.48 -8.29
C GLN A 38 -0.58 10.32 -7.02
N CYS A 39 -1.60 10.40 -6.16
CA CYS A 39 -1.47 11.05 -4.84
C CYS A 39 -0.44 10.33 -3.95
N TRP A 40 -0.44 9.00 -3.92
CA TRP A 40 0.54 8.20 -3.20
C TRP A 40 1.98 8.51 -3.64
N ARG A 41 2.24 8.53 -4.96
CA ARG A 41 3.57 8.86 -5.52
C ARG A 41 4.01 10.27 -5.15
N ARG A 42 3.09 11.25 -5.20
CA ARG A 42 3.37 12.61 -4.78
C ARG A 42 3.76 12.69 -3.30
N VAL A 43 3.02 11.98 -2.43
CA VAL A 43 3.34 11.92 -0.99
C VAL A 43 4.70 11.25 -0.75
N LEU A 44 5.07 10.22 -1.52
CA LEU A 44 6.39 9.60 -1.44
C LEU A 44 7.51 10.56 -1.88
N ASP A 45 7.33 11.28 -2.99
CA ASP A 45 8.29 12.26 -3.48
C ASP A 45 8.45 13.44 -2.50
N GLU A 46 7.37 13.81 -1.79
CA GLU A 46 7.37 14.85 -0.76
C GLU A 46 7.85 14.34 0.61
N ALA A 47 7.79 13.03 0.89
CA ALA A 47 8.17 12.43 2.18
C ALA A 47 9.59 12.78 2.68
N PRO A 48 10.65 12.91 1.84
CA PRO A 48 11.96 13.36 2.32
C PRO A 48 11.95 14.78 2.89
N ASP A 49 11.04 15.65 2.44
CA ASP A 49 10.89 17.03 2.91
C ASP A 49 9.78 17.18 3.97
N TYR A 50 8.71 16.40 3.86
CA TYR A 50 7.56 16.34 4.77
C TYR A 50 7.82 15.35 5.91
N VAL A 51 8.75 15.73 6.76
CA VAL A 51 9.09 15.00 7.98
C VAL A 51 8.44 15.57 9.26
N PRO A 52 7.15 16.02 9.31
CA PRO A 52 6.46 16.19 10.59
C PRO A 52 5.81 14.91 11.11
N LEU A 53 5.68 13.85 10.30
CA LEU A 53 4.99 12.60 10.67
C LEU A 53 5.91 11.40 10.91
N ALA A 54 7.18 11.47 10.51
CA ALA A 54 8.13 10.43 10.88
C ALA A 54 8.45 10.57 12.38
N PRO A 55 8.35 9.49 13.19
CA PRO A 55 8.87 9.51 14.55
C PRO A 55 10.29 10.06 14.51
N SER A 56 10.66 10.91 15.47
CA SER A 56 11.95 11.60 15.56
C SER A 56 13.16 10.68 15.34
N ASP A 57 12.99 9.38 15.56
CA ASP A 57 13.98 8.32 15.41
C ASP A 57 14.29 7.92 13.95
N VAL A 58 13.34 8.08 13.01
CA VAL A 58 13.54 7.75 11.58
C VAL A 58 14.61 8.63 10.93
N ARG A 59 14.72 9.89 11.38
CA ARG A 59 15.75 10.80 10.89
C ARG A 59 17.17 10.35 11.28
N HIS A 60 17.30 9.66 12.42
CA HIS A 60 18.59 9.31 13.02
C HIS A 60 19.05 7.89 12.72
N SER A 61 18.15 7.01 12.25
CA SER A 61 18.48 5.62 11.91
C SER A 61 18.53 5.43 10.38
N PRO A 62 19.73 5.28 9.77
CA PRO A 62 19.83 5.00 8.34
C PRO A 62 19.16 3.68 7.96
N LEU A 63 19.23 2.67 8.84
CA LEU A 63 18.56 1.39 8.65
C LEU A 63 17.02 1.53 8.59
N LEU A 64 16.45 2.37 9.46
CA LEU A 64 15.00 2.60 9.47
C LEU A 64 14.54 3.33 8.19
N ARG A 65 15.36 4.23 7.67
CA ARG A 65 15.10 4.91 6.40
C ARG A 65 15.12 3.95 5.21
N GLU A 66 16.14 3.09 5.14
CA GLU A 66 16.25 2.04 4.11
C GLU A 66 15.05 1.09 4.17
N GLN A 67 14.64 0.67 5.37
CA GLN A 67 13.47 -0.19 5.55
C GLN A 67 12.18 0.53 5.12
N CYS A 68 11.97 1.78 5.52
CA CYS A 68 10.82 2.57 5.08
C CYS A 68 10.77 2.70 3.55
N GLN A 69 11.91 2.91 2.90
CA GLN A 69 11.99 2.98 1.45
C GLN A 69 11.66 1.65 0.78
N ALA A 70 12.25 0.53 1.24
CA ALA A 70 11.95 -0.79 0.70
C ALA A 70 10.45 -1.12 0.84
N TYR A 71 9.84 -0.82 1.99
CA TYR A 71 8.40 -1.03 2.18
C TYR A 71 7.54 -0.10 1.31
N ALA A 72 7.97 1.13 1.07
CA ALA A 72 7.28 2.05 0.17
C ALA A 72 7.32 1.54 -1.28
N GLU A 73 8.45 0.99 -1.73
CA GLU A 73 8.61 0.39 -3.05
C GLU A 73 7.72 -0.85 -3.21
N ASP A 74 7.75 -1.78 -2.25
CA ASP A 74 6.89 -2.98 -2.24
C ASP A 74 5.42 -2.60 -2.31
N TRP A 75 4.99 -1.64 -1.48
CA TRP A 75 3.61 -1.19 -1.45
C TRP A 75 3.20 -0.48 -2.74
N THR A 76 4.11 0.29 -3.36
CA THR A 76 3.85 0.93 -4.65
C THR A 76 3.62 -0.12 -5.74
N ALA A 77 4.40 -1.20 -5.77
CA ALA A 77 4.20 -2.30 -6.70
C ALA A 77 2.83 -2.96 -6.51
N GLU A 78 2.47 -3.32 -5.26
CA GLU A 78 1.16 -3.88 -4.94
C GLU A 78 0.00 -2.94 -5.36
N LEU A 79 0.15 -1.63 -5.15
CA LEU A 79 -0.83 -0.62 -5.57
C LEU A 79 -0.97 -0.54 -7.09
N VAL A 80 0.14 -0.57 -7.83
CA VAL A 80 0.12 -0.58 -9.31
C VAL A 80 -0.65 -1.79 -9.82
N ASP A 81 -0.35 -2.97 -9.29
CA ASP A 81 -0.99 -4.22 -9.70
C ASP A 81 -2.49 -4.20 -9.41
N LEU A 82 -2.89 -3.71 -8.23
CA LEU A 82 -4.29 -3.60 -7.85
C LEU A 82 -5.04 -2.57 -8.70
N ALA A 83 -4.45 -1.39 -8.93
CA ALA A 83 -5.06 -0.35 -9.75
C ALA A 83 -5.24 -0.81 -11.21
N THR A 84 -4.23 -1.48 -11.78
CA THR A 84 -4.28 -2.05 -13.13
C THR A 84 -5.35 -3.13 -13.23
N SER A 85 -5.42 -4.02 -12.25
CA SER A 85 -6.43 -5.10 -12.20
C SER A 85 -7.85 -4.55 -12.12
N LEU A 86 -8.07 -3.49 -11.32
CA LEU A 86 -9.38 -2.84 -11.18
C LEU A 86 -9.78 -2.09 -12.46
N SER A 87 -8.83 -1.42 -13.12
CA SER A 87 -9.06 -0.78 -14.42
C SER A 87 -9.46 -1.81 -15.48
N ALA A 88 -8.74 -2.92 -15.56
CA ALA A 88 -9.06 -4.00 -16.50
C ALA A 88 -10.44 -4.63 -16.23
N ALA A 89 -10.84 -4.73 -14.96
CA ALA A 89 -12.18 -5.19 -14.59
C ALA A 89 -13.29 -4.20 -14.98
N ALA A 90 -13.01 -2.90 -14.98
CA ALA A 90 -13.96 -1.87 -15.42
C ALA A 90 -14.15 -1.85 -16.94
N ASP A 91 -13.10 -2.16 -17.72
CA ASP A 91 -13.13 -2.19 -19.19
C ASP A 91 -13.63 -3.53 -19.77
N ALA A 92 -13.87 -4.55 -18.94
CA ALA A 92 -14.38 -5.84 -19.39
C ALA A 92 -15.81 -5.66 -19.97
N PRO A 93 -16.04 -5.97 -21.26
CA PRO A 93 -17.37 -5.85 -21.84
C PRO A 93 -18.32 -6.79 -21.10
N ALA A 94 -19.42 -6.25 -20.60
CA ALA A 94 -20.54 -7.04 -20.07
C ALA A 94 -20.95 -8.03 -21.18
N SER A 95 -20.54 -9.30 -21.01
CA SER A 95 -20.91 -10.38 -21.92
C SER A 95 -22.42 -10.34 -22.11
N ARG A 96 -22.79 -10.01 -23.33
CA ARG A 96 -24.13 -9.93 -23.89
C ARG A 96 -24.87 -11.23 -23.61
N ASP A 97 -25.61 -11.27 -22.52
CA ASP A 97 -26.63 -12.28 -22.28
C ASP A 97 -27.85 -11.86 -23.12
N ASP A 98 -27.90 -12.36 -24.35
CA ASP A 98 -29.07 -12.30 -25.21
C ASP A 98 -29.59 -13.74 -25.40
N PRO A 99 -30.45 -14.24 -24.50
CA PRO A 99 -31.19 -15.48 -24.76
C PRO A 99 -32.48 -15.13 -25.51
N ALA A 100 -32.37 -14.88 -26.81
CA ALA A 100 -33.49 -14.93 -27.73
C ALA A 100 -33.34 -16.14 -28.67
N ARG A 101 -33.82 -17.31 -28.23
CA ARG A 101 -34.46 -18.29 -29.12
C ARG A 101 -35.28 -19.33 -28.39
#